data_AF-A0A950ZY32-F1
#
_entry.id   AF-A0A950ZY32-F1
#
_cell.length_a   1.000
_cell.length_b   1.000
_cell.length_c   1.000
_cell.angle_alpha   90.00
_cell.angle_beta   90.00
_cell.angle_gamma   90.00
#
_symmetry.space_group_name_H-M   'P 1'
#
loop_
_entity.id
_entity.type
_entity.pdbx_description
1 polymer ?
#
loop_
_entity_poly.entity_id
_entity_poly.type
_entity_poly.pdbx_seq_one_letter_code
_entity_poly.pdbx_strand_id
1 'polypeptide(L)'
;MDFGIFLPVSGRSATRATLQEYAQRMEAWGFASLWAAERLVIPWSIDTTYPYAEGGAFIVPPDRPFLESLTVLAFLAGCTTRIRLGVSVLV
;
A
#
# COMPACT_ATOMS: atom_id res chain seq x y z
N MET A 1 6.38 21.06 -7.59
CA MET A 1 6.10 19.70 -8.10
C MET A 1 5.89 18.83 -6.90
N ASP A 2 4.77 18.11 -6.85
CA ASP A 2 4.36 17.34 -5.68
C ASP A 2 4.72 15.87 -5.88
N PHE A 3 5.36 15.27 -4.87
CA PHE A 3 5.77 13.87 -4.91
C PHE A 3 4.93 13.04 -3.95
N GLY A 4 4.39 11.92 -4.44
CA GLY A 4 3.70 10.91 -3.66
C GLY A 4 4.55 9.65 -3.49
N ILE A 5 4.22 8.83 -2.49
CA ILE A 5 4.95 7.57 -2.24
C ILE A 5 4.01 6.45 -1.78
N PHE A 6 4.33 5.21 -2.17
CA PHE A 6 3.53 4.04 -1.83
C PHE A 6 3.78 3.53 -0.41
N LEU A 7 2.69 3.14 0.25
CA LEU A 7 2.72 2.53 1.57
C LEU A 7 3.15 1.05 1.49
N PRO A 8 3.90 0.54 2.48
CA PRO A 8 4.20 -0.88 2.61
C PRO A 8 2.99 -1.65 3.17
N VAL A 9 1.91 -1.74 2.41
CA VAL A 9 0.64 -2.40 2.81
C VAL A 9 0.67 -3.92 2.70
N SER A 10 1.77 -4.50 2.18
CA SER A 10 1.92 -5.94 2.04
C SER A 10 3.25 -6.46 2.59
N GLY A 11 3.25 -7.72 3.02
CA GLY A 11 4.42 -8.43 3.49
C GLY A 11 4.81 -8.06 4.92
N ARG A 12 6.08 -8.29 5.26
CA ARG A 12 6.59 -8.21 6.64
C ARG A 12 6.58 -6.80 7.24
N SER A 13 6.57 -5.78 6.38
CA SER A 13 6.55 -4.37 6.78
C SER A 13 5.14 -3.83 7.01
N ALA A 14 4.10 -4.62 6.72
CA ALA A 14 2.70 -4.26 6.91
C ALA A 14 2.29 -4.37 8.39
N THR A 15 2.98 -3.65 9.26
CA THR A 15 2.71 -3.59 10.70
C THR A 15 2.24 -2.20 11.09
N ARG A 16 1.46 -2.11 12.18
CA ARG A 16 1.00 -0.83 12.74
C ARG A 16 2.15 0.14 13.00
N ALA A 17 3.21 -0.33 13.66
CA ALA A 17 4.35 0.51 14.05
C ALA A 17 5.08 1.04 12.81
N THR A 18 5.36 0.17 11.84
CA THR A 18 6.04 0.55 10.59
C THR A 18 5.22 1.56 9.80
N LEU A 19 3.92 1.34 9.63
CA LEU A 19 3.06 2.25 8.86
C LEU A 19 2.94 3.63 9.51
N GLN A 20 2.76 3.67 10.84
CA GLN A 20 2.70 4.93 11.58
C GLN A 20 4.01 5.71 11.44
N GLU A 21 5.15 5.07 11.70
CA GLU A 21 6.46 5.70 11.59
C GLU A 21 6.75 6.17 10.16
N TYR A 22 6.43 5.34 9.17
CA TYR A 22 6.60 5.66 7.76
C TYR A 22 5.81 6.91 7.38
N ALA A 23 4.51 6.95 7.70
CA ALA A 23 3.64 8.07 7.35
C ALA A 23 4.10 9.39 7.98
N GLN A 24 4.49 9.36 9.26
CA GLN A 24 4.99 10.54 9.97
C GLN A 24 6.33 11.03 9.41
N ARG A 25 7.24 10.11 9.06
CA ARG A 25 8.52 10.47 8.43
C ARG A 25 8.32 11.07 7.04
N MET A 26 7.45 10.50 6.21
CA MET A 26 7.19 11.02 4.87
C MET A 26 6.55 12.42 4.93
N GLU A 27 5.62 12.64 5.87
CA GLU A 27 5.05 13.97 6.12
C GLU A 27 6.13 14.98 6.54
N ALA A 28 7.01 14.61 7.47
CA ALA A 28 8.11 15.45 7.94
C ALA A 28 9.13 15.77 6.83
N TRP A 29 9.36 14.84 5.91
CA TRP A 29 10.23 15.04 4.73
C TRP A 29 9.57 15.81 3.58
N GLY A 30 8.28 16.16 3.72
CA GLY A 30 7.59 17.02 2.76
C GLY A 30 6.99 16.28 1.57
N PHE A 31 6.76 14.97 1.64
CA PHE A 31 5.95 14.28 0.64
C PHE A 31 4.52 14.82 0.65
N ALA A 32 3.92 14.94 -0.53
CA ALA A 32 2.59 15.50 -0.69
C ALA A 32 1.48 14.46 -0.43
N SER A 33 1.75 13.18 -0.70
CA SER A 33 0.75 12.12 -0.57
C SER A 33 1.33 10.73 -0.28
N LEU A 34 0.54 9.91 0.43
CA LEU A 34 0.75 8.49 0.63
C LEU A 34 -0.31 7.69 -0.14
N TRP A 35 0.13 6.60 -0.79
CA TRP A 35 -0.73 5.79 -1.65
C TRP A 35 -0.78 4.34 -1.19
N ALA A 36 -1.98 3.84 -0.88
CA ALA A 36 -2.22 2.43 -0.64
C ALA A 36 -2.56 1.71 -1.96
N ALA A 37 -1.93 0.58 -2.20
CA ALA A 37 -2.46 -0.40 -3.15
C ALA A 37 -3.67 -1.10 -2.51
N GLU A 38 -4.59 -1.59 -3.34
CA GLU A 38 -5.77 -2.31 -2.88
C GLU A 38 -5.78 -3.72 -3.46
N ARG A 39 -6.09 -4.68 -2.58
CA ARG A 39 -6.33 -6.08 -2.92
C ARG A 39 -6.96 -6.80 -1.72
N LEU A 40 -8.25 -7.09 -1.79
CA LEU A 40 -8.92 -7.88 -0.75
C LEU A 40 -8.63 -9.38 -0.83
N VAL A 41 -8.47 -9.92 -2.05
CA VAL A 41 -8.27 -11.35 -2.27
C VAL A 41 -7.14 -11.59 -3.27
N ILE A 42 -6.27 -12.55 -2.94
CA ILE A 42 -5.25 -13.08 -3.85
C ILE A 42 -5.51 -14.58 -4.00
N PRO A 43 -5.86 -15.07 -5.20
CA PRO A 43 -6.01 -16.50 -5.44
C PRO A 43 -4.71 -17.24 -5.17
N TRP A 44 -4.81 -18.44 -4.59
CA TRP A 44 -3.64 -19.30 -4.33
C TRP A 44 -3.04 -19.89 -5.62
N SER A 45 -3.88 -20.08 -6.65
CA SER A 45 -3.48 -20.46 -8.00
C SER A 45 -4.05 -19.44 -8.99
N ILE A 46 -3.21 -19.02 -9.93
CA ILE A 46 -3.57 -18.08 -11.02
C ILE A 46 -3.05 -18.69 -12.31
N ASP A 47 -3.96 -19.28 -13.10
CA ASP A 47 -3.61 -19.98 -14.35
C ASP A 47 -3.61 -19.05 -15.58
N THR A 48 -3.93 -17.76 -15.38
CA THR A 48 -3.92 -16.72 -16.42
C THR A 48 -2.61 -15.95 -16.43
N THR A 49 -2.09 -15.64 -17.62
CA THR A 49 -0.89 -14.80 -17.77
C THR A 49 -1.12 -13.38 -17.26
N TYR A 50 -0.29 -12.92 -16.33
CA TYR A 50 -0.25 -11.54 -15.88
C TYR A 50 0.55 -10.68 -16.89
N PRO A 51 -0.09 -9.74 -17.61
CA PRO A 51 0.53 -9.08 -18.76
C PRO A 51 1.64 -8.08 -18.39
N TYR A 52 1.79 -7.75 -17.11
CA TYR A 52 2.70 -6.73 -16.61
C TYR A 52 3.93 -7.30 -15.88
N ALA A 53 4.16 -8.61 -15.91
CA ALA A 53 5.35 -9.23 -15.34
C ALA A 53 6.09 -10.08 -16.37
N GLU A 54 7.42 -9.98 -16.35
CA GLU A 54 8.29 -10.91 -17.06
C GLU A 54 8.06 -12.33 -16.51
N GLY A 55 7.81 -13.29 -17.40
CA GLY A 55 7.40 -14.65 -17.02
C GLY A 55 5.90 -14.82 -16.72
N GLY A 56 5.10 -13.75 -16.78
CA GLY A 56 3.64 -13.84 -16.74
C GLY A 56 3.03 -14.23 -15.39
N ALA A 57 3.83 -14.32 -14.34
CA ALA A 57 3.34 -14.63 -12.99
C ALA A 57 2.86 -13.36 -12.28
N PHE A 58 1.75 -13.47 -11.56
CA PHE A 58 1.28 -12.37 -10.73
C PHE A 58 2.27 -12.09 -9.59
N ILE A 59 2.60 -10.81 -9.37
CA ILE A 59 3.77 -10.40 -8.58
C ILE A 59 3.55 -10.40 -7.06
N VAL A 60 2.30 -10.44 -6.59
CA VAL A 60 1.99 -10.39 -5.15
C VAL A 60 1.73 -11.81 -4.64
N PRO A 61 2.55 -12.33 -3.71
CA PRO A 61 2.37 -13.68 -3.20
C PRO A 61 1.09 -13.82 -2.35
N PRO A 62 0.33 -14.92 -2.49
CA PRO A 62 -0.93 -15.13 -1.77
C PRO A 62 -0.73 -15.48 -0.28
N ASP A 63 0.48 -15.90 0.11
CA ASP A 63 0.84 -16.25 1.48
C ASP A 63 1.28 -15.04 2.33
N ARG A 64 1.26 -13.84 1.76
CA ARG A 64 1.69 -12.61 2.44
C ARG A 64 0.49 -11.79 2.90
N PRO A 65 0.57 -11.19 4.10
CA PRO A 65 -0.43 -10.21 4.52
C PRO A 65 -0.56 -9.11 3.47
N PHE A 66 -1.79 -8.70 3.23
CA PHE A 66 -2.14 -7.51 2.44
C PHE A 66 -3.21 -6.76 3.23
N LEU A 67 -2.89 -5.56 3.70
CA LEU A 67 -3.82 -4.79 4.52
C LEU A 67 -4.85 -4.11 3.64
N GLU A 68 -6.10 -4.10 4.12
CA GLU A 68 -7.20 -3.42 3.45
C GLU A 68 -6.97 -1.89 3.44
N SER A 69 -7.09 -1.29 2.25
CA SER A 69 -6.64 0.06 1.97
C SER A 69 -7.40 1.13 2.77
N LEU A 70 -8.73 1.05 2.86
CA LEU A 70 -9.53 2.05 3.57
C LEU A 70 -9.25 2.04 5.07
N THR A 71 -9.07 0.85 5.65
CA THR A 71 -8.74 0.68 7.06
C THR A 71 -7.35 1.24 7.38
N VAL A 72 -6.35 0.96 6.53
CA VAL A 72 -4.99 1.52 6.70
C VAL A 72 -5.01 3.03 6.57
N LEU A 73 -5.68 3.58 5.56
CA LEU A 73 -5.73 5.03 5.37
C LEU A 73 -6.51 5.73 6.48
N ALA A 74 -7.60 5.13 6.98
CA ALA A 74 -8.32 5.65 8.14
C ALA A 74 -7.45 5.68 9.40
N PHE A 75 -6.66 4.62 9.64
CA PHE A 75 -5.67 4.60 10.72
C PHE A 75 -4.61 5.71 10.56
N LEU A 76 -4.07 5.87 9.36
CA LEU A 76 -3.03 6.87 9.09
C LEU A 76 -3.56 8.31 9.11
N ALA A 77 -4.83 8.53 8.81
CA ALA A 77 -5.48 9.83 8.96
C ALA A 77 -5.45 10.32 10.42
N GLY A 78 -5.52 9.39 11.39
CA GLY A 78 -5.35 9.72 12.81
C GLY A 78 -3.89 9.89 13.26
N CYS A 79 -2.92 9.51 12.43
CA CYS A 79 -1.49 9.53 12.74
C CYS A 79 -0.73 10.69 12.08
N THR A 80 -1.38 11.42 11.17
CA THR A 80 -0.79 12.47 10.32
C THR A 80 -1.69 13.71 10.31
N THR A 81 -1.17 14.85 9.88
CA THR A 81 -1.88 16.14 9.99
C THR A 81 -2.03 16.92 8.69
N ARG A 82 -1.20 16.62 7.68
CA ARG A 82 -1.13 17.39 6.43
C ARG A 82 -1.00 16.53 5.18
N ILE A 83 -0.29 15.41 5.25
CA ILE A 83 -0.03 14.55 4.09
C ILE A 83 -1.34 13.99 3.57
N ARG A 84 -1.55 14.04 2.25
CA ARG A 84 -2.77 13.53 1.63
C ARG A 84 -2.72 12.01 1.58
N LEU A 85 -3.87 11.37 1.74
CA LEU A 85 -4.00 9.92 1.72
C LEU A 85 -4.83 9.51 0.49
N GLY A 86 -4.36 8.52 -0.26
CA GLY A 86 -5.01 8.06 -1.48
C GLY A 86 -4.92 6.56 -1.68
N VAL A 87 -5.90 6.01 -2.40
CA VAL A 87 -5.87 4.64 -2.93
C VAL A 87 -5.44 4.72 -4.39
N SER A 88 -4.49 3.89 -4.81
CA SER A 88 -3.96 3.95 -6.18
C SER A 88 -4.97 3.53 -7.25
N VAL A 89 -5.87 2.60 -6.92
CA VAL A 89 -7.09 2.22 -7.64
C VAL A 89 -7.94 1.48 -6.60
N LEU A 90 -9.25 1.74 -6.55
CA LEU A 90 -10.19 0.99 -5.72
C LEU A 90 -11.15 0.26 -6.67
N VAL A 91 -11.26 -1.07 -6.54
CA VAL A 91 -12.10 -1.93 -7.40
C VAL A 91 -13.24 -2.57 -6.61
#